data_AF-A0A356UDW3-F1
#
_entry.id   AF-A0A356UDW3-F1
#
_cell.length_a   1.000
_cell.length_b   1.000
_cell.length_c   1.000
_cell.angle_alpha   90.00
_cell.angle_beta   90.00
_cell.angle_gamma   90.00
#
_symmetry.space_group_name_H-M   'P 1'
#
loop_
_entity.id
_entity.type
_entity.pdbx_description
1 polymer ?
#
loop_
_entity_poly.entity_id
_entity_poly.type
_entity_poly.pdbx_seq_one_letter_code
_entity_poly.pdbx_strand_id
1 'polypeptide(L)'
;FNLNIGNPELSAAALEQIGGSAMSTEEVGAAVVAIVTNRLQDVITSMFKEWENEPAYKVWEVINKRKFTLEQITGIGAASRAIIPELADAMQVKHFIHQYADVANALGAAVARPTLAVNLHVDTQTKIYTLDPGGVRGTLENPHNFQLKDAREMARKHLEQVGKERGMASYTNESSFFMEEQFNMIGGWDQTGKLFDVGIQVTPGFIEEFKGVKI
;
A
#
# COMPACT_ATOMS: atom_id res chain seq x y z
N PHE A 1 -1.72 1.21 -31.77
CA PHE A 1 -1.50 2.48 -31.03
C PHE A 1 -0.07 2.92 -31.27
N ASN A 2 0.19 4.16 -31.71
CA ASN A 2 1.55 4.67 -31.90
C ASN A 2 1.92 5.55 -30.70
N LEU A 3 2.92 5.14 -29.93
CA LEU A 3 3.41 5.87 -28.75
C LEU A 3 4.15 7.16 -29.13
N ASN A 4 4.65 7.28 -30.35
CA ASN A 4 5.48 8.39 -30.84
C ASN A 4 6.64 8.75 -29.88
N ILE A 5 7.23 7.72 -29.28
CA ILE A 5 8.37 7.82 -28.35
C ILE A 5 9.51 6.98 -28.93
N GLY A 6 10.72 7.54 -28.94
CA GLY A 6 11.92 6.86 -29.40
C GLY A 6 12.18 7.00 -30.90
N ASN A 7 13.17 6.27 -31.39
CA ASN A 7 13.59 6.22 -32.79
C ASN A 7 13.31 4.81 -33.35
N PRO A 8 12.30 4.65 -34.23
CA PRO A 8 11.91 3.35 -34.76
C PRO A 8 13.03 2.64 -35.52
N GLU A 9 13.87 3.38 -36.25
CA GLU A 9 14.97 2.80 -37.03
C GLU A 9 16.04 2.16 -36.12
N LEU A 10 16.36 2.81 -34.99
CA LEU A 10 17.27 2.25 -33.99
C LEU A 10 16.67 1.02 -33.30
N SER A 11 15.37 1.03 -33.03
CA SER A 11 14.68 -0.16 -32.49
C SER A 11 14.68 -1.32 -33.47
N ALA A 12 14.42 -1.08 -34.76
CA ALA A 12 14.43 -2.11 -35.79
C ALA A 12 15.82 -2.74 -35.94
N ALA A 13 16.88 -1.93 -35.99
CA ALA A 13 18.26 -2.43 -36.07
C ALA A 13 18.64 -3.29 -34.84
N ALA A 14 18.18 -2.91 -33.64
CA ALA A 14 18.41 -3.71 -32.44
C ALA A 14 17.63 -5.02 -32.45
N LEU A 15 16.37 -5.01 -32.92
CA LEU A 15 15.56 -6.23 -33.05
C LEU A 15 16.13 -7.19 -34.10
N GLU A 16 16.67 -6.68 -35.21
CA GLU A 16 17.33 -7.48 -36.24
C GLU A 16 18.56 -8.20 -35.67
N GLN A 17 19.35 -7.53 -34.83
CA GLN A 17 20.48 -8.17 -34.14
C GLN A 17 20.05 -9.30 -33.20
N ILE A 18 18.88 -9.17 -32.56
CA ILE A 18 18.33 -10.20 -31.68
C ILE A 18 17.79 -11.39 -32.49
N GLY A 19 17.08 -11.14 -33.58
CA GLY A 19 16.51 -12.18 -34.45
C GLY A 19 17.55 -12.93 -35.29
N GLY A 20 18.64 -12.24 -35.65
CA GLY A 20 19.67 -12.78 -36.54
C GLY A 20 19.06 -13.26 -37.85
N SER A 21 19.49 -14.44 -38.33
CA SER A 21 18.89 -15.08 -39.51
C SER A 21 17.71 -16.01 -39.18
N ALA A 22 17.32 -16.13 -37.90
CA ALA A 22 16.32 -17.10 -37.46
C ALA A 22 14.90 -16.52 -37.42
N MET A 23 14.76 -15.22 -37.15
CA MET A 23 13.48 -14.54 -37.03
C MET A 23 13.57 -13.14 -37.65
N SER A 24 12.50 -12.73 -38.34
CA SER A 24 12.28 -11.34 -38.74
C SER A 24 12.07 -10.44 -37.53
N THR A 25 12.26 -9.13 -37.71
CA THR A 25 12.03 -8.11 -36.67
C THR A 25 10.62 -8.18 -36.08
N GLU A 26 9.62 -8.46 -36.91
CA GLU A 26 8.22 -8.60 -36.55
C GLU A 26 7.99 -9.85 -35.70
N GLU A 27 8.59 -10.98 -36.07
CA GLU A 27 8.51 -12.23 -35.30
C GLU A 27 9.17 -12.08 -33.93
N VAL A 28 10.33 -11.40 -33.84
CA VAL A 28 10.98 -11.10 -32.56
C VAL A 28 10.07 -10.21 -31.71
N GLY A 29 9.49 -9.15 -32.28
CA GLY A 29 8.57 -8.27 -31.59
C GLY A 29 7.35 -9.02 -31.04
N ALA A 30 6.73 -9.87 -31.86
CA ALA A 30 5.60 -10.70 -31.46
C ALA A 30 5.96 -11.69 -30.34
N ALA A 31 7.14 -12.32 -30.42
CA ALA A 31 7.62 -13.20 -29.37
C ALA A 31 7.85 -12.47 -28.04
N VAL A 32 8.44 -11.26 -28.08
CA VAL A 32 8.62 -10.42 -26.88
C VAL A 32 7.27 -10.06 -26.26
N VAL A 33 6.30 -9.63 -27.07
CA VAL A 33 4.94 -9.31 -26.60
C VAL A 33 4.30 -10.54 -25.95
N ALA A 34 4.38 -11.71 -26.60
CA ALA A 34 3.84 -12.95 -26.05
C ALA A 34 4.48 -13.33 -24.71
N ILE A 35 5.81 -13.20 -24.57
CA ILE A 35 6.52 -13.46 -23.31
C ILE A 35 6.02 -12.53 -22.19
N VAL A 36 5.88 -11.23 -22.48
CA VAL A 36 5.40 -10.24 -21.52
C VAL A 36 3.97 -10.55 -21.10
N THR A 37 3.07 -10.78 -22.06
CA THR A 37 1.65 -11.08 -21.81
C THR A 37 1.48 -12.35 -20.99
N ASN A 38 2.18 -13.44 -21.36
CA ASN A 38 2.12 -14.70 -20.61
C ASN A 38 2.61 -14.51 -19.17
N ARG A 39 3.71 -13.78 -18.97
CA ARG A 39 4.24 -13.53 -17.63
C ARG A 39 3.27 -12.71 -16.77
N LEU A 40 2.62 -11.71 -17.35
CA LEU A 40 1.60 -10.92 -16.65
C LEU A 40 0.40 -11.78 -16.26
N GLN A 41 -0.08 -12.63 -17.18
CA GLN A 41 -1.16 -13.58 -16.92
C GLN A 41 -0.82 -14.54 -15.78
N ASP A 42 0.40 -15.09 -15.76
CA ASP A 42 0.86 -15.99 -14.71
C ASP A 42 0.90 -15.30 -13.34
N VAL A 43 1.40 -14.07 -13.27
CA VAL A 43 1.45 -13.28 -12.04
C VAL A 43 0.03 -12.99 -11.52
N ILE A 44 -0.87 -12.54 -12.41
CA ILE A 44 -2.27 -12.25 -12.03
C ILE A 44 -2.96 -13.51 -11.52
N THR A 45 -2.82 -14.62 -12.23
CA THR A 45 -3.44 -15.90 -11.83
C THR A 45 -2.85 -16.44 -10.53
N SER A 46 -1.56 -16.22 -10.29
CA SER A 46 -0.89 -16.61 -9.04
C SER A 46 -1.41 -15.78 -7.87
N MET A 47 -1.57 -14.47 -8.05
CA MET A 47 -2.15 -13.58 -7.04
C MET A 47 -3.57 -14.00 -6.64
N PHE A 48 -4.40 -14.45 -7.60
CA PHE A 48 -5.71 -15.01 -7.28
C PHE A 48 -5.60 -16.26 -6.41
N LYS A 49 -4.71 -17.20 -6.77
CA LYS A 49 -4.48 -18.40 -5.95
C LYS A 49 -4.00 -18.06 -4.55
N GLU A 50 -3.15 -17.05 -4.39
CA GLU A 50 -2.69 -16.59 -3.08
C GLU A 50 -3.88 -16.09 -2.25
N TRP A 51 -4.73 -15.23 -2.80
CA TRP A 51 -5.93 -14.74 -2.11
C TRP A 51 -6.97 -15.83 -1.81
N GLU A 52 -7.08 -16.87 -2.64
CA GLU A 52 -7.95 -18.02 -2.36
C GLU A 52 -7.42 -18.89 -1.22
N ASN A 53 -6.10 -18.88 -1.01
CA ASN A 53 -5.42 -19.66 0.02
C ASN A 53 -5.18 -18.87 1.33
N GLU A 54 -5.44 -17.55 1.34
CA GLU A 54 -5.38 -16.77 2.57
C GLU A 54 -6.34 -17.35 3.63
N PRO A 55 -5.89 -17.52 4.89
CA PRO A 55 -6.69 -18.15 5.92
C PRO A 55 -7.99 -17.36 6.15
N ALA A 56 -9.10 -18.01 5.87
CA ALA A 56 -10.44 -17.49 6.14
C ALA A 56 -10.64 -17.24 7.64
N TYR A 57 -10.91 -15.99 8.01
CA TYR A 57 -11.12 -15.60 9.41
C TYR A 57 -12.52 -15.98 9.92
N LYS A 58 -13.48 -16.28 9.03
CA LYS A 58 -14.84 -16.71 9.40
C LYS A 58 -15.14 -18.13 8.92
N VAL A 59 -15.82 -18.92 9.76
CA VAL A 59 -16.27 -20.30 9.44
C VAL A 59 -17.07 -20.35 8.13
N TRP A 60 -17.88 -19.33 7.84
CA TRP A 60 -18.64 -19.22 6.59
C TRP A 60 -17.74 -19.14 5.34
N GLU A 61 -16.59 -18.49 5.41
CA GLU A 61 -15.62 -18.33 4.32
C GLU A 61 -14.85 -19.64 4.05
N VAL A 62 -14.65 -20.46 5.09
CA VAL A 62 -14.10 -21.82 4.94
C VAL A 62 -15.07 -22.73 4.19
N ILE A 63 -16.37 -22.61 4.47
CA ILE A 63 -17.43 -23.40 3.82
C ILE A 63 -17.65 -22.92 2.38
N ASN A 64 -17.63 -21.61 2.16
CA ASN A 64 -17.79 -20.98 0.85
C ASN A 64 -16.44 -20.55 0.31
N LYS A 65 -15.65 -21.53 -0.18
CA LYS A 65 -14.37 -21.29 -0.85
C LYS A 65 -14.51 -20.10 -1.80
N ARG A 66 -13.81 -19.01 -1.49
CA ARG A 66 -13.81 -17.81 -2.32
C ARG A 66 -13.16 -18.18 -3.64
N LYS A 67 -13.88 -18.04 -4.75
CA LYS A 67 -13.30 -18.13 -6.10
C LYS A 67 -13.14 -16.71 -6.64
N PHE A 68 -11.92 -16.35 -7.03
CA PHE A 68 -11.69 -15.07 -7.67
C PHE A 68 -11.92 -15.20 -9.18
N THR A 69 -12.80 -14.36 -9.70
CA THR A 69 -13.07 -14.26 -11.14
C THR A 69 -12.62 -12.88 -11.60
N LEU A 70 -11.77 -12.82 -12.62
CA LEU A 70 -11.35 -11.57 -13.23
C LEU A 70 -12.43 -11.11 -14.23
N GLU A 71 -13.04 -9.96 -13.97
CA GLU A 71 -14.10 -9.42 -14.83
C GLU A 71 -13.59 -8.32 -15.78
N GLN A 72 -12.59 -7.56 -15.34
CA GLN A 72 -12.03 -6.43 -16.09
C GLN A 72 -10.59 -6.14 -15.67
N ILE A 73 -9.75 -5.74 -16.62
CA ILE A 73 -8.41 -5.20 -16.37
C ILE A 73 -8.43 -3.68 -16.56
N THR A 74 -8.08 -2.94 -15.51
CA THR A 74 -7.96 -1.48 -15.59
C THR A 74 -6.49 -1.07 -15.75
N GLY A 75 -6.18 -0.36 -16.83
CA GLY A 75 -4.84 0.10 -17.15
C GLY A 75 -4.50 1.44 -16.51
N ILE A 76 -3.38 1.49 -15.80
CA ILE A 76 -2.79 2.71 -15.23
C ILE A 76 -1.34 2.85 -15.73
N GLY A 77 -0.90 4.08 -15.96
CA GLY A 77 0.43 4.42 -16.46
C GLY A 77 0.48 4.47 -18.00
N ALA A 78 1.48 5.17 -18.53
CA ALA A 78 1.59 5.43 -19.97
C ALA A 78 1.67 4.15 -20.82
N ALA A 79 2.41 3.14 -20.37
CA ALA A 79 2.56 1.86 -21.07
C ALA A 79 1.27 1.02 -21.11
N SER A 80 0.27 1.35 -20.27
CA SER A 80 -0.98 0.58 -20.23
C SER A 80 -1.71 0.53 -21.56
N ARG A 81 -1.61 1.60 -22.36
CA ARG A 81 -2.23 1.70 -23.69
C ARG A 81 -1.66 0.71 -24.71
N ALA A 82 -0.42 0.26 -24.51
CA ALA A 82 0.22 -0.73 -25.37
C ALA A 82 0.03 -2.16 -24.85
N ILE A 83 0.03 -2.35 -23.52
CA ILE A 83 0.07 -3.67 -22.89
C ILE A 83 -1.32 -4.22 -22.56
N ILE A 84 -2.20 -3.39 -22.01
CA ILE A 84 -3.46 -3.85 -21.41
C ILE A 84 -4.47 -4.40 -22.42
N PRO A 85 -4.63 -3.83 -23.63
CA PRO A 85 -5.53 -4.42 -24.62
C PRO A 85 -5.14 -5.86 -24.98
N GLU A 86 -3.86 -6.09 -25.28
CA GLU A 86 -3.33 -7.41 -25.64
C GLU A 86 -3.47 -8.41 -24.47
N LEU A 87 -3.16 -7.98 -23.25
CA LEU A 87 -3.31 -8.82 -22.07
C LEU A 87 -4.78 -9.19 -21.81
N ALA A 88 -5.70 -8.23 -21.95
CA ALA A 88 -7.12 -8.46 -21.74
C ALA A 88 -7.70 -9.39 -22.80
N ASP A 89 -7.27 -9.26 -24.05
CA ASP A 89 -7.63 -10.18 -25.12
C ASP A 89 -7.09 -11.59 -24.85
N ALA A 90 -5.82 -11.73 -24.43
CA ALA A 90 -5.26 -13.03 -24.05
C ALA A 90 -5.99 -13.69 -22.87
N MET A 91 -6.45 -12.88 -21.91
CA MET A 91 -7.21 -13.35 -20.74
C MET A 91 -8.73 -13.43 -20.97
N GLN A 92 -9.22 -13.03 -22.15
CA GLN A 92 -10.64 -13.01 -22.53
C GLN A 92 -11.52 -12.21 -21.56
N VAL A 93 -11.05 -11.02 -21.15
CA VAL A 93 -11.73 -10.12 -20.21
C VAL A 93 -11.84 -8.71 -20.78
N LYS A 94 -12.75 -7.91 -20.22
CA LYS A 94 -12.86 -6.49 -20.61
C LYS A 94 -11.63 -5.72 -20.16
N HIS A 95 -11.31 -4.63 -20.84
CA HIS A 95 -10.35 -3.67 -20.31
C HIS A 95 -10.93 -2.25 -20.24
N PHE A 96 -10.33 -1.45 -19.38
CA PHE A 96 -10.63 -0.03 -19.25
C PHE A 96 -9.35 0.78 -19.07
N ILE A 97 -9.20 1.85 -19.85
CA ILE A 97 -8.07 2.77 -19.74
C ILE A 97 -8.63 4.19 -19.73
N HIS A 98 -8.47 4.88 -18.59
CA HIS A 98 -8.94 6.26 -18.46
C HIS A 98 -8.06 7.23 -19.25
N GLN A 99 -8.61 8.38 -19.68
CA GLN A 99 -7.83 9.41 -20.37
C GLN A 99 -6.63 9.91 -19.53
N TYR A 100 -6.75 9.87 -18.20
CA TYR A 100 -5.69 10.24 -17.25
C TYR A 100 -4.86 9.05 -16.75
N ALA A 101 -4.91 7.87 -17.40
CA ALA A 101 -4.16 6.69 -16.97
C ALA A 101 -2.66 7.00 -16.76
N ASP A 102 -2.07 7.77 -17.67
CA ASP A 102 -0.67 8.19 -17.69
C ASP A 102 -0.23 8.91 -16.40
N VAL A 103 -1.16 9.61 -15.74
CA VAL A 103 -0.91 10.42 -14.53
C VAL A 103 -1.76 9.95 -13.34
N ALA A 104 -2.39 8.77 -13.39
CA ALA A 104 -3.36 8.37 -12.37
C ALA A 104 -2.72 8.26 -10.97
N ASN A 105 -1.46 7.86 -10.87
CA ASN A 105 -0.73 7.86 -9.59
C ASN A 105 -0.53 9.28 -9.05
N ALA A 106 -0.21 10.24 -9.91
CA ALA A 106 -0.07 11.64 -9.51
C ALA A 106 -1.43 12.23 -9.09
N LEU A 107 -2.51 11.86 -9.79
CA LEU A 107 -3.87 12.23 -9.41
C LEU A 107 -4.22 11.66 -8.03
N GLY A 108 -3.96 10.37 -7.79
CA GLY A 108 -4.17 9.71 -6.50
C GLY A 108 -3.39 10.40 -5.37
N ALA A 109 -2.12 10.72 -5.60
CA ALA A 109 -1.29 11.45 -4.64
C ALA A 109 -1.82 12.87 -4.35
N ALA A 110 -2.36 13.56 -5.36
CA ALA A 110 -2.90 14.91 -5.21
C ALA A 110 -4.20 14.97 -4.40
N VAL A 111 -5.00 13.90 -4.40
CA VAL A 111 -6.28 13.84 -3.67
C VAL A 111 -6.20 13.04 -2.37
N ALA A 112 -5.13 12.28 -2.16
CA ALA A 112 -4.93 11.49 -0.96
C ALA A 112 -4.76 12.40 0.26
N ARG A 113 -5.48 12.05 1.34
CA ARG A 113 -5.31 12.69 2.63
C ARG A 113 -3.88 12.48 3.12
N PRO A 114 -3.17 13.53 3.58
CA PRO A 114 -1.88 13.38 4.22
C PRO A 114 -1.99 12.44 5.44
N THR A 115 -1.15 11.42 5.50
CA THR A 115 -1.12 10.48 6.61
C THR A 115 -0.04 10.87 7.61
N LEU A 116 -0.36 10.77 8.89
CA LEU A 116 0.60 10.92 9.99
C LEU A 116 0.34 9.76 10.95
N ALA A 117 1.39 8.98 11.21
CA ALA A 117 1.39 7.93 12.21
C ALA A 117 2.30 8.34 13.36
N VAL A 118 1.88 8.02 14.58
CA VAL A 118 2.65 8.14 15.81
C VAL A 118 2.81 6.78 16.43
N ASN A 119 4.04 6.45 16.81
CA ASN A 119 4.38 5.27 17.59
C ASN A 119 4.86 5.72 18.96
N LEU A 120 4.25 5.17 20.00
CA LEU A 120 4.63 5.34 21.40
C LEU A 120 5.13 4.01 21.92
N HIS A 121 6.32 4.03 22.51
CA HIS A 121 6.82 2.95 23.35
C HIS A 121 6.99 3.45 24.78
N VAL A 122 6.50 2.69 25.76
CA VAL A 122 6.61 3.01 27.18
C VAL A 122 7.14 1.81 27.95
N ASP A 123 8.16 2.04 28.76
CA ASP A 123 8.71 1.08 29.70
C ASP A 123 8.56 1.62 31.13
N THR A 124 7.69 0.99 31.92
CA THR A 124 7.46 1.42 33.31
C THR A 124 8.54 0.98 34.29
N GLN A 125 9.37 -0.01 33.94
CA GLN A 125 10.48 -0.45 34.78
C GLN A 125 11.64 0.52 34.69
N THR A 126 12.01 0.94 33.48
CA THR A 126 13.04 1.97 33.26
C THR A 126 12.50 3.39 33.38
N LYS A 127 11.16 3.54 33.44
CA LYS A 127 10.42 4.81 33.53
C LYS A 127 10.63 5.69 32.30
N ILE A 128 10.94 5.11 31.14
CA ILE A 128 11.24 5.84 29.92
C ILE A 128 10.09 5.64 28.94
N TYR A 129 9.82 6.68 28.15
CA TYR A 129 9.01 6.55 26.94
C TYR A 129 9.73 7.17 25.75
N THR A 130 9.39 6.68 24.56
CA THR A 130 9.82 7.24 23.29
C THR A 130 8.63 7.42 22.36
N LEU A 131 8.62 8.53 21.63
CA LEU A 131 7.60 8.90 20.66
C LEU A 131 8.23 9.22 19.31
N ASP A 132 7.68 8.63 18.27
CA ASP A 132 8.00 8.94 16.88
C ASP A 132 6.74 9.33 16.11
N PRO A 133 6.85 10.24 15.13
CA PRO A 133 8.06 10.96 14.70
C PRO A 133 8.50 12.05 15.70
N GLY A 134 9.77 12.43 15.59
CA GLY A 134 10.38 13.52 16.36
C GLY A 134 11.43 13.06 17.37
N GLY A 135 11.63 11.75 17.53
CA GLY A 135 12.65 11.20 18.44
C GLY A 135 12.48 11.67 19.88
N VAL A 136 11.25 11.95 20.31
CA VAL A 136 10.97 12.48 21.64
C VAL A 136 11.21 11.37 22.64
N ARG A 137 12.03 11.66 23.65
CA ARG A 137 12.30 10.76 24.77
C ARG A 137 12.05 11.48 26.07
N GLY A 138 11.34 10.83 26.98
CA GLY A 138 11.03 11.41 28.28
C GLY A 138 10.98 10.37 29.39
N THR A 139 10.68 10.86 30.58
CA THR A 139 10.54 10.05 31.80
C THR A 139 9.09 10.05 32.27
N LEU A 140 8.61 8.91 32.76
CA LEU A 140 7.29 8.74 33.34
C LEU A 140 7.30 9.19 34.81
N GLU A 141 6.37 10.07 35.17
CA GLU A 141 6.22 10.53 36.56
C GLU A 141 5.60 9.46 37.46
N ASN A 142 4.57 8.75 36.98
CA ASN A 142 3.79 7.76 37.75
C ASN A 142 3.77 6.36 37.09
N PRO A 143 4.92 5.68 36.97
CA PRO A 143 5.05 4.42 36.23
C PRO A 143 4.21 3.27 36.80
N HIS A 144 4.01 3.21 38.12
CA HIS A 144 3.30 2.11 38.77
C HIS A 144 1.80 2.05 38.43
N ASN A 145 1.17 3.21 38.22
CA ASN A 145 -0.26 3.30 37.94
C ASN A 145 -0.55 3.43 36.43
N PHE A 146 0.49 3.47 35.60
CA PHE A 146 0.36 3.67 34.17
C PHE A 146 -0.36 2.47 33.51
N GLN A 147 -1.37 2.78 32.71
CA GLN A 147 -2.19 1.82 31.99
C GLN A 147 -2.26 2.16 30.50
N LEU A 148 -2.79 1.24 29.71
CA LEU A 148 -2.92 1.41 28.26
C LEU A 148 -3.71 2.68 27.88
N LYS A 149 -4.73 3.06 28.66
CA LYS A 149 -5.48 4.31 28.44
C LYS A 149 -4.59 5.56 28.50
N ASP A 150 -3.57 5.55 29.35
CA ASP A 150 -2.65 6.67 29.52
C ASP A 150 -1.68 6.73 28.33
N ALA A 151 -1.21 5.57 27.86
CA ALA A 151 -0.44 5.45 26.63
C ALA A 151 -1.21 5.96 25.40
N ARG A 152 -2.50 5.58 25.26
CA ARG A 152 -3.37 6.07 24.19
C ARG A 152 -3.49 7.58 24.18
N GLU A 153 -3.70 8.17 25.35
CA GLU A 153 -3.83 9.62 25.49
C GLU A 153 -2.52 10.33 25.14
N MET A 154 -1.37 9.79 25.58
CA MET A 154 -0.06 10.31 25.20
C MET A 154 0.17 10.26 23.69
N ALA A 155 -0.10 9.13 23.04
CA ALA A 155 0.07 8.96 21.60
C ALA A 155 -0.86 9.91 20.81
N ARG A 156 -2.12 10.08 21.25
CA ARG A 156 -3.08 11.02 20.66
C ARG A 156 -2.62 12.46 20.77
N LYS A 157 -2.21 12.90 21.95
CA LYS A 157 -1.70 14.27 22.16
C LYS A 157 -0.49 14.56 21.27
N HIS A 158 0.42 13.59 21.15
CA HIS A 158 1.58 13.72 20.27
C HIS A 158 1.17 13.80 18.79
N LEU A 159 0.19 13.00 18.37
CA LEU A 159 -0.38 13.07 17.02
C LEU A 159 -0.98 14.45 16.72
N GLU A 160 -1.76 14.99 17.65
CA GLU A 160 -2.36 16.33 17.54
C GLU A 160 -1.29 17.43 17.48
N GLN A 161 -0.26 17.34 18.32
CA GLN A 161 0.85 18.29 18.35
C GLN A 161 1.63 18.26 17.03
N VAL A 162 2.13 17.10 16.62
CA VAL A 162 2.88 16.96 15.35
C VAL A 162 2.00 17.30 14.16
N GLY A 163 0.73 16.92 14.20
CA GLY A 163 -0.26 17.29 13.18
C GLY A 163 -0.40 18.80 13.05
N LYS A 164 -0.50 19.52 14.16
CA LYS A 164 -0.54 21.00 14.16
C LYS A 164 0.74 21.61 13.61
N GLU A 165 1.90 21.12 14.01
CA GLU A 165 3.21 21.59 13.51
C GLU A 165 3.37 21.38 12.00
N ARG A 166 2.75 20.33 11.45
CA ARG A 166 2.77 20.00 10.00
C ARG A 166 1.61 20.58 9.20
N GLY A 167 0.75 21.40 9.81
CA GLY A 167 -0.43 21.96 9.13
C GLY A 167 -1.53 20.93 8.83
N MET A 168 -1.55 19.82 9.55
CA MET A 168 -2.50 18.70 9.41
C MET A 168 -3.54 18.63 10.55
N ALA A 169 -3.71 19.71 11.31
CA ALA A 169 -4.58 19.73 12.49
C ALA A 169 -6.05 19.37 12.20
N SER A 170 -6.57 19.65 10.99
CA SER A 170 -7.94 19.27 10.63
C SER A 170 -8.11 17.76 10.51
N TYR A 171 -7.05 17.04 10.16
CA TYR A 171 -7.08 15.59 9.91
C TYR A 171 -6.83 14.74 11.16
N THR A 172 -6.27 15.29 12.25
CA THR A 172 -5.93 14.49 13.45
C THR A 172 -7.14 13.99 14.22
N ASN A 173 -8.30 14.65 14.05
CA ASN A 173 -9.57 14.23 14.65
C ASN A 173 -10.08 12.89 14.06
N GLU A 174 -9.77 12.64 12.79
CA GLU A 174 -10.07 11.38 12.12
C GLU A 174 -8.87 10.44 12.23
N SER A 175 -8.67 9.88 13.44
CA SER A 175 -7.56 8.97 13.73
C SER A 175 -8.01 7.64 14.31
N SER A 176 -7.25 6.59 13.98
CA SER A 176 -7.47 5.21 14.42
C SER A 176 -6.20 4.62 15.01
N PHE A 177 -6.32 3.89 16.11
CA PHE A 177 -5.23 3.08 16.64
C PHE A 177 -5.09 1.82 15.77
N PHE A 178 -3.87 1.55 15.32
CA PHE A 178 -3.54 0.34 14.53
C PHE A 178 -2.72 -0.66 15.35
N MET A 179 -2.20 -0.26 16.52
CA MET A 179 -1.46 -1.11 17.44
C MET A 179 -1.73 -0.64 18.87
N GLU A 180 -2.14 -1.57 19.74
CA GLU A 180 -2.39 -1.33 21.16
C GLU A 180 -1.97 -2.58 21.94
N GLU A 181 -0.69 -2.66 22.31
CA GLU A 181 -0.12 -3.80 23.02
C GLU A 181 0.29 -3.42 24.44
N GLN A 182 0.12 -4.37 25.37
CA GLN A 182 0.58 -4.26 26.74
C GLN A 182 1.20 -5.59 27.15
N PHE A 183 2.47 -5.56 27.56
CA PHE A 183 3.19 -6.73 28.05
C PHE A 183 3.59 -6.52 29.50
N ASN A 184 3.35 -7.51 30.36
CA ASN A 184 3.88 -7.50 31.72
C ASN A 184 5.31 -8.03 31.71
N MET A 185 6.25 -7.31 32.32
CA MET A 185 7.61 -7.80 32.51
C MET A 185 7.70 -8.59 33.80
N ILE A 186 8.30 -9.77 33.72
CA ILE A 186 8.48 -10.69 34.85
C ILE A 186 9.98 -10.81 35.14
N GLY A 187 10.36 -10.55 36.38
CA GLY A 187 11.72 -10.73 36.88
C GLY A 187 11.72 -11.72 38.03
N GLY A 188 12.34 -12.88 37.83
CA GLY A 188 12.24 -14.00 38.78
C GLY A 188 10.80 -14.51 38.84
N TRP A 189 10.14 -14.34 39.99
CA TRP A 189 8.77 -14.80 40.25
C TRP A 189 7.74 -13.67 40.27
N ASP A 190 8.16 -12.41 40.20
CA ASP A 190 7.31 -11.23 40.37
C ASP A 190 7.26 -10.35 39.12
N GLN A 191 6.18 -9.57 38.99
CA GLN A 191 6.08 -8.55 37.95
C GLN A 191 6.97 -7.34 38.28
N THR A 192 7.91 -7.01 37.39
CA THR A 192 8.85 -5.87 37.55
C THR A 192 8.39 -4.60 36.86
N GLY A 193 7.49 -4.71 35.88
CA GLY A 193 6.96 -3.57 35.14
C GLY A 193 6.01 -3.97 34.01
N LYS A 194 5.78 -3.03 33.10
CA LYS A 194 4.95 -3.17 31.91
C LYS A 194 5.62 -2.46 30.74
N LEU A 195 5.48 -3.05 29.55
CA LEU A 195 5.76 -2.42 28.27
C LEU A 195 4.44 -2.08 27.60
N PHE A 196 4.38 -0.92 26.96
CA PHE A 196 3.24 -0.51 26.14
C PHE A 196 3.76 -0.07 24.78
N ASP A 197 3.15 -0.62 23.74
CA ASP A 197 3.39 -0.23 22.36
C ASP A 197 2.06 0.24 21.76
N VAL A 198 1.98 1.53 21.42
CA VAL A 198 0.77 2.15 20.89
C VAL A 198 1.07 2.86 19.58
N GLY A 199 0.40 2.42 18.52
CA GLY A 199 0.43 3.03 17.20
C GLY A 199 -0.91 3.70 16.88
N ILE A 200 -0.89 5.00 16.62
CA ILE A 200 -2.06 5.78 16.17
C ILE A 200 -1.76 6.44 14.83
N GLN A 201 -2.73 6.47 13.93
CA GLN A 201 -2.58 7.17 12.66
C GLN A 201 -3.82 7.97 12.27
N VAL A 202 -3.61 9.07 11.54
CA VAL A 202 -4.68 9.69 10.75
C VAL A 202 -5.24 8.63 9.80
N THR A 203 -6.55 8.45 9.82
CA THR A 203 -7.25 7.46 8.99
C THR A 203 -7.03 7.81 7.52
N PRO A 204 -6.55 6.86 6.69
CA PRO A 204 -6.42 7.07 5.25
C PRO A 204 -7.75 7.51 4.62
N GLY A 205 -7.68 8.39 3.64
CA GLY A 205 -8.86 8.93 2.99
C GLY A 205 -8.50 9.93 1.90
N PHE A 206 -9.47 10.78 1.56
CA PHE A 206 -9.26 11.91 0.65
C PHE A 206 -9.13 13.22 1.44
N ILE A 207 -8.50 14.22 0.80
CA ILE A 207 -8.49 15.60 1.29
C ILE A 207 -9.90 16.19 1.31
N GLU A 208 -10.15 17.13 2.21
CA GLU A 208 -11.49 17.73 2.42
C GLU A 208 -12.04 18.44 1.17
N GLU A 209 -11.14 18.98 0.34
CA GLU A 209 -11.44 19.69 -0.90
C GLU A 209 -11.96 18.74 -2.00
N PHE A 210 -11.64 17.44 -1.91
CA PHE A 210 -12.08 16.47 -2.89
C PHE A 210 -13.56 16.12 -2.68
N LYS A 211 -14.44 16.65 -3.53
CA LYS A 211 -15.90 16.41 -3.50
C LYS A 211 -16.38 15.27 -4.40
N GLY A 212 -15.44 14.43 -4.85
CA GLY A 212 -15.72 13.37 -5.83
C GLY A 212 -15.75 13.87 -7.26
N VAL A 213 -15.96 12.93 -8.18
CA VAL A 213 -16.10 13.17 -9.62
C VAL A 213 -17.55 12.94 -10.02
N LYS A 214 -18.11 13.86 -10.83
CA LYS A 214 -19.39 13.60 -11.50
C LYS A 214 -19.14 12.47 -12.51
N ILE A 215 -19.94 11.41 -12.40
CA ILE A 215 -19.98 10.28 -13.34
C ILE A 215 -20.89 10.67 -14.51
#